data_AF-A0A918Q393-F1
#
_entry.id   AF-A0A918Q393-F1
#
_cell.length_a   1.000
_cell.length_b   1.000
_cell.length_c   1.000
_cell.angle_alpha   90.00
_cell.angle_beta   90.00
_cell.angle_gamma   90.00
#
_symmetry.space_group_name_H-M   'P 1'
#
loop_
_entity.id
_entity.type
_entity.pdbx_description
1 polymer ?
#
loop_
_entity_poly.entity_id
_entity_poly.type
_entity_poly.pdbx_seq_one_letter_code
_entity_poly.pdbx_strand_id
1 'polypeptide(L)'
;MPRVSNESNPRFTMEIPPLEKARLLRAAALEHTTLKDFMLRNALNAANSVIERAEHIALSERDTEKVLDLLDNPREPNANMVAVLKGRRGN
;
A
#
# COMPACT_ATOMS: atom_id res chain seq x y z
N MET A 1 -25.88 -7.09 28.71
CA MET A 1 -24.44 -7.25 29.02
C MET A 1 -23.63 -6.54 27.96
N PRO A 2 -22.64 -5.69 28.31
CA PRO A 2 -21.81 -5.02 27.32
C PRO A 2 -20.79 -6.02 26.78
N ARG A 3 -20.72 -6.17 25.46
CA ARG A 3 -19.63 -6.92 24.81
C ARG A 3 -18.45 -5.98 24.68
N VAL A 4 -17.45 -6.19 25.53
CA VAL A 4 -16.09 -5.70 25.32
C VAL A 4 -15.64 -6.12 23.92
N SER A 5 -15.33 -5.14 23.08
CA SER A 5 -14.71 -5.31 21.78
C SER A 5 -13.39 -6.04 21.95
N ASN A 6 -13.34 -7.27 21.45
CA ASN A 6 -12.15 -8.10 21.48
C ASN A 6 -11.24 -7.63 20.34
N GLU A 7 -10.24 -6.81 20.65
CA GLU A 7 -9.21 -6.33 19.71
C GLU A 7 -8.36 -7.48 19.11
N SER A 8 -8.58 -8.73 19.53
CA SER A 8 -7.86 -9.93 19.08
C SER A 8 -8.79 -10.97 18.42
N ASN A 9 -9.74 -10.55 17.58
CA ASN A 9 -10.45 -11.48 16.71
C ASN A 9 -9.98 -11.35 15.26
N PRO A 10 -9.11 -12.27 14.77
CA PRO A 10 -8.61 -12.22 13.40
C PRO A 10 -9.65 -12.64 12.34
N ARG A 11 -10.91 -12.91 12.75
CA ARG A 11 -11.95 -13.36 11.83
C ARG A 11 -12.58 -12.18 11.10
N PHE A 12 -12.35 -12.17 9.79
CA PHE A 12 -13.11 -11.32 8.88
C PHE A 12 -14.38 -12.05 8.44
N THR A 13 -15.54 -11.44 8.72
CA THR A 13 -16.86 -11.96 8.27
C THR A 13 -17.41 -11.03 7.21
N MET A 14 -17.78 -11.59 6.06
CA MET A 14 -18.34 -10.84 4.93
C MET A 14 -19.54 -11.60 4.37
N GLU A 15 -20.61 -10.86 4.08
CA GLU A 15 -21.73 -11.36 3.30
C GLU A 15 -21.44 -11.15 1.82
N ILE A 16 -21.61 -12.22 1.03
CA ILE A 16 -21.38 -12.22 -0.41
C ILE A 16 -22.68 -12.64 -1.07
N PRO A 17 -23.24 -11.84 -2.01
CA PRO A 17 -24.47 -12.22 -2.67
C PRO A 17 -24.28 -13.53 -3.47
N PRO A 18 -25.36 -14.30 -3.69
CA PRO A 18 -25.25 -15.67 -4.19
C PRO A 18 -24.54 -15.79 -5.55
N LEU A 19 -24.77 -14.83 -6.45
CA LEU A 19 -24.21 -14.85 -7.80
C LEU A 19 -22.69 -14.64 -7.79
N GLU A 20 -22.21 -13.69 -6.99
CA GLU A 20 -20.80 -13.39 -6.78
C GLU A 20 -20.12 -14.56 -6.10
N LYS A 21 -20.76 -15.16 -5.08
CA LYS A 21 -20.25 -16.35 -4.39
C LYS A 21 -20.07 -17.52 -5.37
N ALA A 22 -21.01 -17.75 -6.28
CA ALA A 22 -20.91 -18.81 -7.28
C ALA A 22 -19.73 -18.59 -8.24
N ARG A 23 -19.48 -17.34 -8.66
CA ARG A 23 -18.32 -16.98 -9.50
C ARG A 23 -17.00 -17.23 -8.78
N LEU A 24 -16.89 -16.79 -7.52
CA LEU A 24 -15.69 -16.98 -6.72
C LEU A 24 -15.42 -18.47 -6.45
N LEU A 25 -16.46 -19.26 -6.17
CA LEU A 25 -16.34 -20.71 -6.00
C LEU A 25 -15.84 -21.39 -7.28
N ARG A 26 -16.37 -20.98 -8.45
CA ARG A 26 -15.90 -21.51 -9.73
C ARG A 26 -14.43 -21.18 -9.98
N ALA A 27 -14.01 -19.94 -9.69
CA ALA A 27 -12.60 -19.54 -9.84
C ALA A 27 -11.68 -20.33 -8.89
N ALA A 28 -12.07 -20.48 -7.62
CA ALA A 28 -11.33 -21.28 -6.64
C ALA A 28 -11.20 -22.75 -7.09
N ALA A 29 -12.26 -23.33 -7.65
CA ALA A 29 -12.24 -24.70 -8.17
C ALA A 29 -11.29 -24.86 -9.37
N LEU A 30 -11.22 -23.88 -10.28
CA LEU A 30 -10.30 -23.88 -11.41
C LEU A 30 -8.84 -23.76 -10.98
N GLU A 31 -8.56 -23.06 -9.88
CA GLU A 31 -7.23 -22.96 -9.27
C GLU A 31 -6.92 -24.09 -8.27
N HIS A 32 -7.77 -25.11 -8.18
CA HIS A 32 -7.62 -26.24 -7.26
C HIS A 32 -7.39 -25.81 -5.79
N THR A 33 -8.13 -24.79 -5.35
CA THR A 33 -8.01 -24.23 -4.00
C THR A 33 -9.37 -24.04 -3.33
N THR A 34 -9.35 -23.69 -2.05
CA THR A 34 -10.58 -23.36 -1.31
C THR A 34 -11.01 -21.93 -1.59
N LEU A 35 -12.30 -21.62 -1.41
CA LEU A 35 -12.80 -20.24 -1.54
C LEU A 35 -12.05 -19.28 -0.59
N LYS A 36 -11.76 -19.72 0.63
CA LYS A 36 -11.05 -18.92 1.63
C LYS A 36 -9.66 -18.56 1.14
N ASP A 37 -8.88 -19.54 0.70
CA ASP A 37 -7.50 -19.33 0.29
C ASP A 37 -7.43 -18.56 -1.02
N PHE A 38 -8.35 -18.83 -1.96
CA PHE A 38 -8.52 -18.05 -3.19
C PHE A 38 -8.74 -16.57 -2.88
N MET A 39 -9.72 -16.25 -2.03
CA MET A 39 -10.05 -14.87 -1.67
C MET A 39 -8.92 -14.19 -0.91
N LEU A 40 -8.33 -14.86 0.08
CA LEU A 40 -7.25 -14.28 0.88
C LEU A 40 -6.04 -13.93 0.02
N ARG A 41 -5.59 -14.85 -0.84
CA ARG A 41 -4.45 -14.60 -1.74
C ARG A 41 -4.71 -13.42 -2.67
N ASN A 42 -5.89 -13.36 -3.29
CA ASN A 42 -6.23 -12.26 -4.18
C ASN A 42 -6.35 -10.91 -3.44
N ALA A 43 -6.92 -10.90 -2.24
CA ALA A 43 -7.01 -9.70 -1.42
C ALA A 43 -5.63 -9.18 -1.00
N LEU A 44 -4.72 -10.07 -0.59
CA LEU A 44 -3.34 -9.71 -0.25
C LEU A 44 -2.56 -9.20 -1.45
N ASN A 45 -2.71 -9.82 -2.61
CA ASN A 45 -2.07 -9.34 -3.85
C ASN A 45 -2.55 -7.93 -4.21
N ALA A 46 -3.86 -7.67 -4.11
CA ALA A 46 -4.41 -6.34 -4.35
C ALA A 46 -3.90 -5.32 -3.32
N ALA A 47 -3.85 -5.68 -2.03
CA ALA A 47 -3.34 -4.82 -0.96
C ALA A 47 -1.87 -4.46 -1.19
N ASN A 48 -1.02 -5.45 -1.46
CA ASN A 48 0.40 -5.24 -1.76
C ASN A 48 0.57 -4.31 -2.96
N SER A 49 -0.20 -4.52 -4.03
CA SER A 49 -0.16 -3.66 -5.21
C SER A 49 -0.55 -2.20 -4.92
N VAL A 50 -1.48 -1.97 -3.99
CA VAL A 50 -1.86 -0.61 -3.55
C VAL A 50 -0.73 0.02 -2.73
N ILE A 51 -0.16 -0.73 -1.79
CA ILE A 51 0.94 -0.27 -0.92
C ILE A 51 2.16 0.09 -1.77
N GLU A 52 2.57 -0.81 -2.67
CA GLU A 52 3.71 -0.59 -3.56
C GLU A 52 3.57 0.69 -4.39
N ARG A 53 2.37 0.94 -4.95
CA ARG A 53 2.12 2.18 -5.71
C ARG A 53 2.15 3.45 -4.85
N ALA A 54 1.83 3.34 -3.57
CA ALA A 54 1.77 4.48 -2.66
C ALA A 54 3.13 4.80 -2.04
N GLU A 55 3.93 3.77 -1.77
CA GLU A 55 5.19 3.90 -1.01
C GLU A 55 6.43 3.93 -1.91
N HIS A 56 6.38 3.32 -3.09
CA HIS A 56 7.53 3.26 -4.00
C HIS A 56 7.31 4.12 -5.25
N ILE A 57 8.30 4.95 -5.56
CA ILE A 57 8.38 5.70 -6.81
C ILE A 57 9.40 4.99 -7.71
N ALA A 58 8.92 4.42 -8.82
CA ALA A 58 9.82 3.90 -9.85
C ALA A 58 10.43 5.07 -10.63
N LEU A 59 11.75 5.21 -10.53
CA LEU A 59 12.49 6.23 -11.28
C LEU A 59 12.93 5.67 -12.64
N SER A 60 12.94 6.53 -13.66
CA SER A 60 13.61 6.22 -14.92
C SER A 60 15.13 6.14 -14.69
N GLU A 61 15.88 5.54 -15.62
CA GLU A 61 17.34 5.49 -15.54
C GLU A 61 17.95 6.91 -15.41
N ARG A 62 17.51 7.83 -16.27
CA ARG A 62 17.92 9.24 -16.22
C ARG A 62 17.62 9.90 -14.87
N ASP A 63 16.47 9.62 -14.28
CA ASP A 63 16.11 10.24 -12.99
C ASP A 63 16.85 9.58 -11.83
N THR A 64 17.15 8.29 -11.95
CA THR A 64 18.01 7.56 -11.01
C THR A 64 19.42 8.15 -11.00
N GLU A 65 20.04 8.36 -12.16
CA GLU A 65 21.37 8.99 -12.27
C GLU A 65 21.40 10.38 -11.62
N LYS A 66 20.37 11.19 -11.87
CA LYS A 66 20.27 12.52 -11.24
C LYS A 66 20.14 12.44 -9.72
N VAL A 67 19.34 11.50 -9.21
CA VAL A 67 19.17 11.34 -7.76
C VAL A 67 20.48 10.87 -7.13
N LEU A 68 21.18 9.92 -7.76
CA LEU A 68 22.49 9.45 -7.28
C LEU A 68 23.53 10.58 -7.27
N ASP A 69 23.63 11.37 -8.34
CA ASP A 69 24.52 12.55 -8.37
C ASP A 69 24.19 13.56 -7.26
N LEU A 70 22.91 13.78 -6.96
CA LEU A 70 22.50 14.67 -5.87
C LEU A 70 22.82 14.11 -4.47
N LEU A 71 22.89 12.78 -4.31
CA LEU A 71 23.30 12.13 -3.06
C LEU A 71 24.81 12.21 -2.85
N ASP A 72 25.59 12.00 -3.92
CA ASP A 72 27.05 12.08 -3.88
C ASP A 72 27.56 13.54 -3.80
N ASN A 73 26.89 14.43 -4.52
CA ASN A 73 27.22 15.85 -4.65
C ASN A 73 26.02 16.74 -4.24
N PRO A 74 25.72 16.83 -2.93
CA PRO A 74 24.60 17.63 -2.46
C PRO A 74 24.80 19.11 -2.80
N ARG A 75 23.75 19.72 -3.37
CA ARG A 75 23.76 21.16 -3.70
C ARG A 75 23.49 22.00 -2.46
N GLU A 76 24.07 23.19 -2.42
CA GLU A 76 23.74 24.15 -1.37
C GLU A 76 22.25 24.58 -1.43
N PRO A 77 21.58 24.77 -0.27
CA PRO A 77 20.21 25.25 -0.23
C PRO A 77 20.05 26.60 -0.94
N ASN A 78 19.04 26.72 -1.80
CA ASN A 78 18.78 27.99 -2.48
C ASN A 78 18.24 29.06 -1.50
N ALA A 79 18.38 30.34 -1.88
CA ALA A 79 17.99 31.47 -1.04
C ALA A 79 16.52 31.41 -0.58
N ASN A 80 15.62 30.89 -1.42
CA ASN A 80 14.20 30.74 -1.10
C ASN A 80 13.97 29.68 -0.01
N MET A 81 14.65 28.54 -0.08
CA MET A 81 14.60 27.50 0.96
C MET A 81 15.14 28.02 2.28
N VAL A 82 16.26 28.77 2.26
CA VAL A 82 16.83 29.39 3.47
C VAL A 82 15.85 30.38 4.10
N ALA A 83 15.17 31.20 3.29
CA ALA A 83 14.17 32.15 3.77
C ALA A 83 12.97 31.44 4.44
N VAL A 84 12.42 30.39 3.83
CA VAL A 84 11.32 29.60 4.40
C VAL A 84 11.73 28.91 5.70
N LEU A 85 12.92 28.32 5.76
CA LEU A 85 13.42 27.65 6.97
C LEU A 85 13.67 28.64 8.12
N LYS A 86 14.15 29.86 7.81
CA LYS A 86 14.33 30.93 8.81
C LYS A 86 12.99 31.45 9.34
N GLY A 87 11.99 31.61 8.48
CA GLY A 87 10.63 32.02 8.87
C GLY A 87 9.93 30.99 9.78
N ARG A 88 10.23 29.69 9.63
CA ARG A 88 9.62 28.61 10.41
C ARG A 88 10.21 28.41 11.81
N ARG A 89 11.38 28.99 12.12
CA ARG A 89 12.03 28.92 13.46
C ARG A 89 11.57 30.03 14.42
N GLY A 90 10.69 30.93 13.99
CA GLY A 90 10.23 32.10 14.76
C GLY A 90 8.78 32.04 15.24
N ASN A 91 8.12 30.87 15.20
CA ASN A 91 6.79 30.59 15.75
C ASN A 91 6.82 29.24 16.48
#